data_AF-A0A1H6F4E3-F1
#
_entry.id   AF-A0A1H6F4E3-F1
#
_cell.length_a   1.000
_cell.length_b   1.000
_cell.length_c   1.000
_cell.angle_alpha   90.00
_cell.angle_beta   90.00
_cell.angle_gamma   90.00
#
_symmetry.space_group_name_H-M   'P 1'
#
loop_
_entity.id
_entity.type
_entity.pdbx_description
1 polymer ?
#
loop_
_entity_poly.entity_id
_entity_poly.type
_entity_poly.pdbx_seq_one_letter_code
_entity_poly.pdbx_strand_id
1 'polypeptide(L)'
;MEFKGKNVLLVDDSIVRGTTSKQIIQMAREAGANKVYFASAAPPVRYPNVYGIDMPSVKELLAHQHNDEEISKKLDVDWLVYQDLEDLIKAASKGNLGIKTFDTSCFNGDYVTGSVDNAYLNRIESQRADNVKQSQNKERIGGIDLHNAI
;
A
#
# COMPACT_ATOMS: atom_id res chain seq x y z
N MET A 1 -21.11 22.27 -0.84
CA MET A 1 -20.04 21.27 -1.08
C MET A 1 -18.81 21.71 -0.32
N GLU A 2 -18.34 20.89 0.61
CA GLU A 2 -17.29 21.20 1.60
C GLU A 2 -15.91 21.51 0.97
N PHE A 3 -15.64 20.95 -0.21
CA PHE A 3 -14.36 21.03 -0.94
C PHE A 3 -14.33 22.14 -2.01
N LYS A 4 -15.47 22.71 -2.38
CA LYS A 4 -15.60 23.60 -3.55
C LYS A 4 -14.67 24.82 -3.45
N GLY A 5 -13.78 24.97 -4.42
CA GLY A 5 -12.83 26.08 -4.55
C GLY A 5 -11.67 26.05 -3.55
N LYS A 6 -11.58 25.03 -2.69
CA LYS A 6 -10.52 24.95 -1.67
C LYS A 6 -9.32 24.17 -2.17
N ASN A 7 -8.15 24.52 -1.65
CA ASN A 7 -6.97 23.66 -1.70
C ASN A 7 -7.05 22.73 -0.51
N VAL A 8 -7.01 21.42 -0.74
CA VAL A 8 -7.19 20.41 0.31
C VAL A 8 -5.97 19.53 0.43
N LEU A 9 -5.63 19.19 1.68
CA LEU A 9 -4.64 18.18 2.01
C LEU A 9 -5.39 16.97 2.57
N LEU A 10 -5.36 15.87 1.83
CA LEU A 10 -5.86 14.58 2.29
C LEU A 10 -4.75 13.88 3.05
N VAL A 11 -5.07 13.30 4.21
CA VAL A 11 -4.12 12.55 5.02
C VAL A 11 -4.67 11.14 5.21
N ASP A 12 -3.84 10.15 4.90
CA ASP A 12 -4.16 8.74 5.08
C ASP A 12 -3.02 8.04 5.83
N ASP A 13 -3.31 6.86 6.38
CA ASP A 13 -2.31 6.11 7.15
C ASP A 13 -1.13 5.68 6.27
N SER A 14 -1.40 5.23 5.06
CA SER A 14 -0.45 4.59 4.16
C SER A 14 -0.95 4.53 2.71
N ILE A 15 -0.02 4.39 1.77
CA ILE A 15 -0.32 4.08 0.37
C ILE A 15 0.26 2.72 0.03
N VAL A 16 -0.61 1.71 -0.11
CA VAL A 16 -0.20 0.33 -0.46
C VAL A 16 -0.39 0.07 -1.96
N ARG A 17 -1.63 -0.21 -2.40
CA ARG A 17 -1.98 -0.36 -3.83
C ARG A 17 -2.29 0.97 -4.53
N GLY A 18 -2.62 1.99 -3.73
CA GLY A 18 -3.04 3.33 -4.16
C GLY A 18 -4.39 3.42 -4.87
N THR A 19 -5.11 2.31 -5.04
CA THR A 19 -6.47 2.30 -5.63
C THR A 19 -7.45 3.10 -4.77
N THR A 20 -7.43 2.87 -3.45
CA THR A 20 -8.29 3.59 -2.49
C THR A 20 -7.94 5.07 -2.46
N SER A 21 -6.65 5.41 -2.31
CA SER A 21 -6.18 6.80 -2.30
C SER A 21 -6.63 7.53 -3.56
N LYS A 22 -6.49 6.90 -4.75
CA LYS A 22 -6.93 7.47 -6.03
C LYS A 22 -8.44 7.75 -6.08
N GLN A 23 -9.27 6.85 -5.54
CA GLN A 23 -10.71 7.07 -5.45
C GLN A 23 -11.04 8.26 -4.54
N ILE A 24 -10.39 8.37 -3.39
CA ILE A 24 -10.58 9.49 -2.45
C ILE A 24 -10.18 10.82 -3.11
N ILE A 25 -9.05 10.85 -3.82
CA ILE A 25 -8.57 12.02 -4.57
C ILE A 25 -9.59 12.44 -5.64
N GLN A 26 -10.11 11.47 -6.40
CA GLN A 26 -11.12 11.71 -7.41
C GLN A 26 -12.40 12.30 -6.80
N MET A 27 -12.89 11.73 -5.69
CA MET A 27 -14.04 12.25 -4.97
C MET A 27 -13.83 13.70 -4.50
N ALA A 28 -12.63 14.05 -4.02
CA ALA A 28 -12.31 15.42 -3.62
C ALA A 28 -12.34 16.38 -4.82
N ARG A 29 -11.81 15.96 -5.98
CA ARG A 29 -11.86 16.75 -7.23
C ARG A 29 -13.31 16.92 -7.71
N GLU A 30 -14.11 15.85 -7.71
CA GLU A 30 -15.54 15.87 -8.08
C GLU A 30 -16.37 16.77 -7.15
N ALA A 31 -15.99 16.85 -5.86
CA ALA A 31 -16.58 17.78 -4.90
C ALA A 31 -16.14 19.25 -5.10
N GLY A 32 -15.31 19.52 -6.10
CA GLY A 32 -14.91 20.85 -6.55
C GLY A 32 -13.62 21.39 -5.94
N ALA A 33 -12.74 20.55 -5.41
CA ALA A 33 -11.43 20.99 -4.91
C ALA A 33 -10.61 21.67 -6.02
N ASN A 34 -9.96 22.80 -5.70
CA ASN A 34 -9.09 23.54 -6.60
C ASN A 34 -7.72 22.87 -6.74
N LYS A 35 -7.14 22.46 -5.62
CA LYS A 35 -5.89 21.71 -5.52
C LYS A 35 -6.07 20.54 -4.57
N VAL A 36 -5.50 19.39 -4.90
CA VAL A 36 -5.54 18.20 -4.05
C VAL A 36 -4.11 17.76 -3.76
N TYR A 37 -3.73 17.89 -2.50
CA TYR A 37 -2.48 17.39 -1.96
C TYR A 37 -2.75 16.12 -1.16
N PHE A 38 -1.75 15.25 -1.02
CA PHE A 38 -1.87 14.01 -0.28
C PHE A 38 -0.66 13.80 0.62
N ALA A 39 -0.90 13.43 1.88
CA ALA A 39 0.12 13.04 2.83
C ALA A 39 -0.13 11.63 3.35
N SER A 40 0.89 10.78 3.26
CA SER A 40 0.90 9.45 3.88
C SER A 40 1.62 9.53 5.22
N ALA A 41 0.97 9.07 6.29
CA ALA A 41 1.57 9.01 7.63
C ALA A 41 2.65 7.92 7.76
N ALA A 42 2.72 7.00 6.81
CA ALA A 42 3.80 6.02 6.67
C ALA A 42 4.74 6.38 5.50
N PRO A 43 6.00 5.91 5.54
CA PRO A 43 6.87 5.89 4.37
C PRO A 43 6.29 5.04 3.23
N PRO A 44 6.83 5.16 2.00
CA PRO A 44 6.38 4.35 0.88
C PRO A 44 6.55 2.85 1.16
N VAL A 45 5.50 2.06 1.00
CA VAL A 45 5.56 0.60 1.18
C VAL A 45 6.11 -0.03 -0.11
N ARG A 46 7.38 -0.43 -0.07
CA ARG A 46 8.13 -0.89 -1.26
C ARG A 46 8.40 -2.40 -1.26
N TYR A 47 8.28 -3.06 -0.11
CA TYR A 47 8.62 -4.46 0.07
C TYR A 47 7.50 -5.24 0.76
N PRO A 48 7.36 -6.55 0.48
CA PRO A 48 6.34 -7.38 1.12
C PRO A 48 6.66 -7.63 2.59
N ASN A 49 5.67 -7.60 3.47
CA ASN A 49 5.83 -8.14 4.81
C ASN A 49 5.74 -9.68 4.79
N VAL A 50 6.65 -10.33 5.52
CA VAL A 50 6.73 -11.80 5.64
C VAL A 50 6.67 -12.27 7.10
N TYR A 51 6.27 -11.38 8.01
CA TYR A 51 6.21 -11.61 9.46
C TYR A 51 4.78 -11.62 10.01
N GLY A 52 3.78 -11.81 9.14
CA GLY A 52 2.39 -12.05 9.53
C GLY A 52 1.42 -10.91 9.21
N ILE A 53 1.89 -9.77 8.70
CA ILE A 53 0.99 -8.73 8.16
C ILE A 53 0.66 -9.10 6.71
N ASP A 54 -0.64 -9.23 6.42
CA ASP A 54 -1.08 -9.47 5.05
C ASP A 54 -0.85 -8.23 4.18
N MET A 55 -0.12 -8.41 3.10
CA MET A 55 0.22 -7.38 2.13
C MET A 55 0.02 -7.96 0.73
N PRO A 56 -0.33 -7.13 -0.26
CA PRO A 56 -0.51 -7.61 -1.62
C PRO A 56 0.80 -8.12 -2.22
N SER A 57 0.74 -8.67 -3.43
CA SER A 57 1.97 -9.03 -4.14
C SER A 57 2.84 -7.80 -4.35
N VAL A 58 4.16 -8.01 -4.45
CA VAL A 58 5.13 -6.91 -4.58
C VAL A 58 4.85 -6.06 -5.84
N LYS A 59 4.30 -6.66 -6.90
CA LYS A 59 3.92 -5.97 -8.15
C LYS A 59 2.66 -5.11 -8.01
N GLU A 60 1.83 -5.38 -7.01
CA GLU A 60 0.64 -4.59 -6.70
C GLU A 60 0.94 -3.42 -5.75
N LEU A 61 2.14 -3.37 -5.16
CA LEU A 61 2.57 -2.24 -4.35
C LEU A 61 2.89 -1.05 -5.26
N LEU A 62 2.18 0.06 -5.06
CA LEU A 62 2.34 1.25 -5.89
C LEU A 62 3.76 1.80 -5.80
N ALA A 63 4.39 1.77 -4.63
CA ALA A 63 5.73 2.31 -4.44
C ALA A 63 6.87 1.35 -4.79
N HIS A 64 6.62 0.09 -5.14
CA HIS A 64 7.71 -0.87 -5.37
C HIS A 64 8.62 -0.48 -6.54
N GLN A 65 8.06 0.06 -7.63
CA GLN A 65 8.80 0.43 -8.85
C GLN A 65 8.62 1.90 -9.23
N HIS A 66 8.13 2.73 -8.31
CA HIS A 66 7.83 4.13 -8.59
C HIS A 66 8.49 5.02 -7.55
N ASN A 67 9.16 6.07 -8.02
CA ASN A 67 9.57 7.16 -7.16
C ASN A 67 8.37 8.05 -6.80
N ASP A 68 8.55 8.97 -5.86
CA ASP A 68 7.45 9.74 -5.29
C ASP A 68 6.78 10.66 -6.33
N GLU A 69 7.52 11.17 -7.31
CA GLU A 69 6.97 11.96 -8.42
C GLU A 69 6.07 11.11 -9.33
N GLU A 70 6.52 9.89 -9.65
CA GLU A 70 5.73 8.93 -10.44
C GLU A 70 4.47 8.50 -9.69
N ILE A 71 4.56 8.32 -8.37
CA ILE A 71 3.38 8.01 -7.54
C ILE A 71 2.42 9.21 -7.52
N SER A 72 2.92 10.43 -7.35
CA SER A 72 2.12 11.67 -7.40
C SER A 72 1.33 11.76 -8.71
N LYS A 73 1.98 11.47 -9.85
CA LYS A 73 1.33 11.43 -11.17
C LYS A 73 0.29 10.32 -11.28
N LYS A 74 0.57 9.12 -10.74
CA LYS A 74 -0.37 7.98 -10.79
C LYS A 74 -1.63 8.20 -9.97
N LEU A 75 -1.48 8.88 -8.84
CA LEU A 75 -2.57 9.27 -7.94
C LEU A 75 -3.32 10.52 -8.41
N ASP A 76 -2.76 11.29 -9.35
CA ASP A 76 -3.31 12.55 -9.84
C ASP A 76 -3.45 13.62 -8.73
N VAL A 77 -2.37 13.81 -7.96
CA VAL A 77 -2.29 14.84 -6.91
C VAL A 77 -1.33 15.95 -7.31
N ASP A 78 -1.63 17.16 -6.85
CA ASP A 78 -0.82 18.35 -7.07
C ASP A 78 0.50 18.31 -6.27
N TRP A 79 0.52 17.57 -5.16
CA TRP A 79 1.71 17.27 -4.37
C TRP A 79 1.47 16.03 -3.50
N LEU A 80 2.51 15.22 -3.34
CA LEU A 80 2.53 14.04 -2.50
C LEU A 80 3.64 14.16 -1.47
N VAL A 81 3.33 13.86 -0.22
CA VAL A 81 4.28 13.80 0.89
C VAL A 81 4.20 12.44 1.55
N TYR A 82 5.36 11.83 1.80
CA TYR A 82 5.48 10.68 2.66
C TYR A 82 6.15 11.07 3.96
N GLN A 83 5.79 10.38 5.04
CA GLN A 83 6.54 10.41 6.28
C GLN A 83 7.94 9.81 6.07
N ASP A 84 8.97 10.47 6.59
CA ASP A 84 10.32 9.91 6.60
C ASP A 84 10.40 8.71 7.54
N LEU A 85 11.11 7.66 7.13
CA LEU A 85 11.27 6.43 7.93
C LEU A 85 11.91 6.70 9.30
N GLU A 86 12.94 7.55 9.33
CA GLU A 86 13.61 7.94 10.58
C GLU A 86 12.65 8.64 11.55
N ASP A 87 11.81 9.53 11.03
CA ASP A 87 10.82 10.23 11.84
C ASP A 87 9.69 9.31 12.31
N LEU A 88 9.27 8.33 11.50
CA LEU A 88 8.33 7.29 11.93
C LEU A 88 8.91 6.48 13.11
N ILE A 89 10.17 6.03 12.99
CA ILE A 89 10.88 5.31 14.06
C ILE A 89 10.94 6.17 15.33
N LYS A 90 11.30 7.45 15.18
CA LYS A 90 11.38 8.41 16.29
C LYS A 90 10.01 8.62 16.95
N ALA A 91 8.94 8.72 16.16
CA ALA A 91 7.57 8.87 16.66
C ALA A 91 7.12 7.63 17.44
N ALA A 92 7.32 6.42 16.88
CA ALA A 92 6.95 5.16 17.54
C ALA A 92 7.74 4.92 18.84
N SER A 93 9.03 5.28 18.85
CA SER A 93 9.91 5.15 20.02
C SER A 93 9.45 5.97 21.24
N LYS A 94 8.68 7.06 21.04
CA LYS A 94 8.15 7.87 22.16
C LYS A 94 7.27 7.06 23.11
N GLY A 95 6.60 6.02 22.61
CA GLY A 95 5.79 5.13 23.44
C GLY A 95 6.61 4.24 24.39
N ASN A 96 7.87 3.96 24.04
CA ASN A 96 8.77 3.16 24.86
C ASN A 96 10.24 3.36 24.44
N LEU A 97 11.01 4.12 25.22
CA LEU A 97 12.43 4.41 24.98
C LEU A 97 13.36 3.17 25.13
N GLY A 98 12.84 2.06 25.64
CA GLY A 98 13.53 0.78 25.73
C GLY A 98 13.66 0.06 24.38
N ILE A 99 12.78 0.36 23.41
CA ILE A 99 12.85 -0.21 22.06
C ILE A 99 14.04 0.40 21.32
N LYS A 100 14.91 -0.45 20.76
CA LYS A 100 16.13 -0.02 20.06
C LYS A 100 15.98 -0.03 18.55
N THR A 101 15.18 -0.95 18.02
CA THR A 101 14.94 -1.14 16.60
C THR A 101 13.51 -1.61 16.38
N PHE A 102 12.98 -1.35 15.20
CA PHE A 102 11.69 -1.83 14.72
C PHE A 102 11.91 -2.68 13.48
N ASP A 103 10.98 -3.60 13.20
CA ASP A 103 10.89 -4.18 11.87
C ASP A 103 10.40 -3.10 10.90
N THR A 104 11.27 -2.72 9.96
CA THR A 104 10.98 -1.72 8.92
C THR A 104 11.05 -2.32 7.53
N SER A 105 11.07 -3.65 7.44
CA SER A 105 11.28 -4.42 6.22
C SER A 105 10.40 -3.97 5.06
N CYS A 106 9.13 -3.66 5.30
CA CYS A 106 8.20 -3.20 4.27
C CYS A 106 8.57 -1.85 3.62
N PHE A 107 9.38 -1.03 4.29
CA PHE A 107 9.82 0.28 3.82
C PHE A 107 11.23 0.24 3.19
N ASN A 108 12.19 -0.42 3.86
CA ASN A 108 13.61 -0.40 3.48
C ASN A 108 14.17 -1.74 2.98
N GLY A 109 13.39 -2.82 3.05
CA GLY A 109 13.81 -4.15 2.63
C GLY A 109 14.82 -4.82 3.57
N ASP A 110 15.06 -4.25 4.76
CA ASP A 110 15.92 -4.84 5.79
C ASP A 110 15.11 -5.80 6.65
N TYR A 111 15.29 -7.10 6.42
CA TYR A 111 14.57 -8.16 7.11
C TYR A 111 15.42 -8.69 8.26
N VAL A 112 14.99 -8.39 9.49
CA VAL A 112 15.74 -8.66 10.73
C VAL A 112 16.16 -10.12 10.94
N THR A 113 15.46 -11.09 10.34
CA THR A 113 15.80 -12.51 10.48
C THR A 113 17.03 -12.93 9.66
N GLY A 114 17.53 -12.10 8.75
CA GLY A 114 18.72 -12.37 7.92
C GLY A 114 18.57 -13.52 6.92
N SER A 115 17.43 -14.21 6.91
CA SER A 115 17.13 -15.38 6.07
C SER A 115 16.19 -15.06 4.91
N VAL A 116 15.78 -13.80 4.76
CA VAL A 116 14.85 -13.37 3.72
C VAL A 116 15.65 -12.81 2.56
N ASP A 117 15.76 -13.62 1.51
CA ASP A 117 16.41 -13.24 0.25
C ASP A 117 15.39 -13.15 -0.89
N ASN A 118 15.85 -12.70 -2.06
CA ASN A 118 15.01 -12.62 -3.25
C ASN A 118 14.44 -13.98 -3.67
N ALA A 119 15.16 -15.08 -3.43
CA ALA A 119 14.69 -16.42 -3.76
C ALA A 119 13.48 -16.80 -2.89
N TYR A 120 13.54 -16.51 -1.60
CA TYR A 120 12.43 -16.68 -0.67
C TYR A 120 11.24 -15.79 -1.05
N LEU A 121 11.47 -14.50 -1.29
CA LEU A 121 10.40 -13.56 -1.68
C LEU A 121 9.69 -13.98 -2.97
N ASN A 122 10.45 -14.40 -3.99
CA ASN A 122 9.90 -14.91 -5.26
C ASN A 122 9.09 -16.19 -5.06
N ARG A 123 9.52 -17.07 -4.15
CA ARG A 123 8.79 -18.29 -3.80
C ARG A 123 7.45 -17.96 -3.15
N ILE A 124 7.44 -17.02 -2.19
CA ILE A 124 6.20 -16.56 -1.54
C ILE A 124 5.26 -15.90 -2.56
N GLU A 125 5.78 -15.08 -3.47
CA GLU A 125 4.98 -14.44 -4.52
C GLU A 125 4.32 -15.49 -5.43
N SER A 126 5.07 -16.51 -5.84
CA SER A 126 4.57 -17.58 -6.70
C SER A 126 3.48 -18.41 -6.02
N GLN A 127 3.67 -18.77 -4.74
CA GLN A 127 2.66 -19.46 -3.94
C GLN A 127 1.37 -18.64 -3.81
N ARG A 128 1.48 -17.31 -3.61
CA ARG A 128 0.31 -16.42 -3.57
C ARG A 128 -0.42 -16.39 -4.91
N ALA A 129 0.32 -16.29 -6.03
CA ALA A 129 -0.28 -16.28 -7.36
C ALA A 129 -1.04 -17.58 -7.66
N ASP A 130 -0.49 -18.72 -7.24
CA ASP A 130 -1.14 -20.03 -7.42
C ASP A 130 -2.38 -20.16 -6.53
N ASN A 131 -2.33 -19.70 -5.29
CA ASN A 131 -3.48 -19.68 -4.39
C ASN A 131 -4.63 -18.81 -4.94
N VAL A 132 -4.32 -17.63 -5.48
CA VAL A 132 -5.33 -16.75 -6.11
C VAL A 132 -5.99 -17.44 -7.31
N LYS A 133 -5.20 -18.08 -8.19
CA LYS A 133 -5.72 -18.83 -9.34
C LYS A 133 -6.61 -20.00 -8.89
N GLN A 134 -6.21 -20.73 -7.85
CA GLN A 134 -7.00 -21.84 -7.31
C GLN A 134 -8.33 -21.37 -6.71
N SER A 135 -8.33 -20.26 -5.96
CA SER A 135 -9.55 -19.66 -5.41
C SER A 135 -10.50 -19.20 -6.51
N GLN A 136 -9.99 -18.51 -7.54
CA GLN A 136 -10.78 -18.08 -8.70
C GLN A 136 -11.36 -19.26 -9.49
N ASN A 137 -10.60 -20.34 -9.65
CA ASN A 137 -11.11 -21.57 -10.29
C ASN A 137 -12.20 -22.24 -9.45
N LYS A 138 -12.04 -22.30 -8.12
CA LYS A 138 -13.08 -22.84 -7.22
C LYS A 138 -14.36 -22.02 -7.27
N GLU A 139 -14.27 -20.69 -7.28
CA GLU A 139 -15.44 -19.81 -7.43
C GLU A 139 -16.11 -19.97 -8.79
N ARG A 140 -15.34 -20.09 -9.88
CA ARG A 140 -15.89 -20.38 -11.22
C ARG A 140 -16.62 -21.71 -11.27
N ILE A 141 -16.02 -22.77 -10.73
CA ILE A 141 -16.61 -24.11 -10.72
C ILE A 141 -17.88 -24.11 -9.85
N GLY A 142 -17.84 -23.52 -8.66
CA GLY A 142 -19.00 -23.39 -7.78
C GLY A 142 -20.13 -22.53 -8.37
N GLY A 143 -19.80 -21.51 -9.17
CA GLY A 143 -20.78 -20.68 -9.88
C GLY A 143 -21.45 -21.38 -11.07
N ILE A 144 -20.79 -22.34 -11.70
CA ILE A 144 -21.35 -23.15 -12.81
C ILE A 144 -22.40 -24.14 -12.28
N ASP A 145 -22.19 -24.73 -11.10
CA ASP A 145 -23.15 -25.67 -10.50
C ASP A 145 -24.49 -25.01 -10.13
N LEU A 146 -24.52 -23.70 -9.87
CA LEU A 146 -25.74 -22.95 -9.56
C LEU A 146 -26.61 -22.61 -10.78
N HIS A 147 -26.07 -22.62 -12.00
CA HIS A 147 -26.82 -22.24 -13.21
C HIS A 147 -27.42 -23.44 -13.98
N ASN A 148 -27.13 -24.67 -13.57
CA ASN A 148 -27.69 -25.89 -14.17
C ASN A 148 -28.89 -26.47 -13.40
N ALA A 149 -29.44 -25.72 -12.44
CA ALA A 149 -30.62 -26.09 -11.67
C ALA A 149 -31.80 -25.15 -11.96
N ILE A 150 -32.25 -25.08 -13.22
CA ILE A 150 -33.58 -24.61 -13.63
C ILE A 150 -34.10 -25.53 -14.73
#